data_AF-A0A850PY71-F1
#
_entry.id   AF-A0A850PY71-F1
#
_cell.length_a   1.000
_cell.length_b   1.000
_cell.length_c   1.000
_cell.angle_alpha   90.00
_cell.angle_beta   90.00
_cell.angle_gamma   90.00
#
_symmetry.space_group_name_H-M   'P 1'
#
loop_
_entity.id
_entity.type
_entity.pdbx_description
1 polymer ?
#
loop_
_entity_poly.entity_id
_entity_poly.type
_entity_poly.pdbx_seq_one_letter_code
_entity_poly.pdbx_strand_id
1 'polypeptide(L)'
;SKCWGNYDYDYNTNKSAFWRVIRQVVSRLNIADSENPEWPSHLVWSNLYKVAPATGGNPSSKLCSIQFNKCRSLLEKEIEIFAPKRLLCLTGGWAIPFMENFSPGIKPVSGYKYVESCGTINFKSNGATTVVIAAHPQGKTEIVWVNEVINIINVQERNK
;
A
#
# COMPACT_ATOMS: atom_id res chain seq x y z
N SER A 1 22.38 -6.32 -16.05
CA SER A 1 22.22 -5.54 -14.80
C SER A 1 21.74 -6.49 -13.72
N LYS A 2 22.39 -6.53 -12.56
CA LYS A 2 22.00 -7.36 -11.41
C LYS A 2 21.30 -6.46 -10.40
N CYS A 3 19.98 -6.41 -10.43
CA CYS A 3 19.16 -5.74 -9.42
C CYS A 3 18.00 -6.64 -9.00
N TRP A 4 18.31 -7.74 -8.30
CA TRP A 4 17.39 -8.45 -7.41
C TRP A 4 18.23 -9.07 -6.30
N GLY A 5 18.22 -8.46 -5.12
CA GLY A 5 18.62 -9.08 -3.85
C GLY A 5 20.03 -9.68 -3.75
N ASN A 6 21.09 -8.96 -4.10
CA ASN A 6 22.45 -9.44 -3.78
C ASN A 6 23.08 -8.57 -2.69
N TYR A 7 23.09 -9.10 -1.46
CA TYR A 7 24.24 -9.14 -0.54
C TYR A 7 23.84 -9.97 0.71
N ASP A 8 24.35 -11.20 0.76
CA ASP A 8 24.68 -12.06 1.92
C ASP A 8 23.66 -12.42 3.03
N TYR A 9 22.37 -12.10 2.90
CA TYR A 9 21.30 -12.79 3.64
C TYR A 9 20.07 -12.98 2.75
N ASP A 10 19.74 -14.23 2.41
CA ASP A 10 18.63 -14.63 1.52
C ASP A 10 17.25 -14.18 2.07
N TYR A 11 16.88 -12.92 1.84
CA TYR A 11 15.52 -12.45 2.10
C TYR A 11 14.57 -13.00 1.03
N ASN A 12 13.96 -14.14 1.31
CA ASN A 12 13.01 -14.78 0.43
C ASN A 12 11.67 -14.01 0.43
N THR A 13 11.45 -13.18 -0.60
CA THR A 13 10.23 -12.40 -0.79
C THR A 13 8.97 -13.28 -0.89
N ASN A 14 9.06 -14.54 -1.34
CA ASN A 14 7.91 -15.47 -1.35
C ASN A 14 7.43 -15.85 0.06
N LYS A 15 8.28 -15.70 1.09
CA LYS A 15 7.87 -15.93 2.49
C LYS A 15 7.10 -14.75 3.09
N SER A 16 7.22 -13.57 2.52
CA SER A 16 6.50 -12.39 3.02
C SER A 16 5.03 -12.44 2.62
N ALA A 17 4.13 -12.42 3.60
CA ALA A 17 2.69 -12.31 3.37
C ALA A 17 2.34 -11.08 2.52
N PHE A 18 3.12 -9.99 2.68
CA PHE A 18 3.00 -8.79 1.87
C PHE A 18 3.20 -9.09 0.38
N TRP A 19 4.36 -9.65 0.00
CA TRP A 19 4.68 -9.86 -1.41
C TRP A 19 3.76 -10.88 -2.07
N ARG A 20 3.30 -11.90 -1.33
CA ARG A 20 2.33 -12.88 -1.85
C ARG A 20 0.98 -12.25 -2.20
N VAL A 21 0.41 -11.40 -1.34
CA VAL A 21 -0.88 -10.75 -1.66
C VAL A 21 -0.71 -9.70 -2.75
N ILE A 22 0.39 -8.95 -2.76
CA ILE A 22 0.66 -7.94 -3.78
C ILE A 22 0.82 -8.55 -5.17
N ARG A 23 1.55 -9.67 -5.31
CA ARG A 23 1.67 -10.40 -6.58
C ARG A 23 0.30 -10.82 -7.12
N GLN A 24 -0.57 -11.33 -6.25
CA GLN A 24 -1.94 -11.70 -6.63
C GLN A 24 -2.78 -10.49 -7.05
N VAL A 25 -2.65 -9.36 -6.36
CA VAL A 25 -3.35 -8.11 -6.73
C VAL A 25 -2.89 -7.60 -8.09
N VAL A 26 -1.57 -7.58 -8.34
CA VAL A 26 -0.99 -7.17 -9.64
C VAL A 26 -1.52 -8.04 -10.77
N SER A 27 -1.49 -9.36 -10.59
CA SER A 27 -1.99 -10.34 -11.55
C SER A 27 -3.47 -10.11 -11.85
N ARG A 28 -4.32 -10.03 -10.81
CA ARG A 28 -5.78 -9.93 -10.96
C ARG A 28 -6.29 -8.60 -11.50
N LEU A 29 -5.52 -7.53 -11.34
CA LEU A 29 -5.82 -6.23 -11.94
C LEU A 29 -5.19 -6.05 -13.32
N ASN A 30 -4.52 -7.08 -13.86
CA ASN A 30 -3.77 -7.03 -15.11
C ASN A 30 -2.79 -5.85 -15.17
N ILE A 31 -2.09 -5.58 -14.06
CA ILE A 31 -1.11 -4.49 -13.99
C ILE A 31 0.19 -4.91 -14.70
N ALA A 32 0.62 -6.15 -14.50
CA ALA A 32 1.79 -6.76 -15.12
C ALA A 32 1.65 -8.29 -15.12
N ASP A 33 2.44 -8.97 -15.95
CA ASP A 33 2.59 -10.43 -15.89
C ASP A 33 3.32 -10.82 -14.59
N SER A 34 2.60 -11.44 -13.66
CA SER A 34 3.13 -11.83 -12.35
C SER A 34 4.14 -12.98 -12.38
N GLU A 35 4.31 -13.66 -13.53
CA GLU A 35 5.36 -14.66 -13.72
C GLU A 35 6.66 -14.03 -14.21
N ASN A 36 6.61 -12.81 -14.77
CA ASN A 36 7.81 -12.08 -15.17
C ASN A 36 8.51 -11.50 -13.92
N PRO A 37 9.81 -11.80 -13.67
CA PRO A 37 10.55 -11.28 -12.52
C PRO A 37 10.53 -9.75 -12.37
N GLU A 38 10.34 -9.01 -13.45
CA GLU A 38 10.30 -7.54 -13.45
C GLU A 38 8.92 -6.96 -13.06
N TRP A 39 7.91 -7.79 -12.77
CA TRP A 39 6.57 -7.33 -12.38
C TRP A 39 6.57 -6.28 -11.25
N PRO A 40 7.48 -6.29 -10.24
CA PRO A 40 7.43 -5.27 -9.20
C PRO A 40 7.92 -3.90 -9.66
N SER A 41 8.57 -3.78 -10.84
CA SER A 41 8.95 -2.49 -11.42
C SER A 41 7.75 -1.59 -11.76
N HIS A 42 6.55 -2.18 -11.81
CA HIS A 42 5.28 -1.47 -11.98
C HIS A 42 4.72 -0.91 -10.66
N LEU A 43 5.42 -1.10 -9.55
CA LEU A 43 4.99 -0.67 -8.23
C LEU A 43 5.93 0.36 -7.64
N VAL A 44 5.33 1.31 -6.92
CA VAL A 44 6.05 2.14 -5.96
C VAL A 44 5.69 1.62 -4.57
N TRP A 45 6.70 1.17 -3.82
CA TRP A 45 6.52 0.75 -2.44
C TRP A 45 7.10 1.80 -1.50
N SER A 46 6.29 2.21 -0.51
CA SER A 46 6.65 3.21 0.48
C SER A 46 6.17 2.78 1.87
N ASN A 47 6.93 3.16 2.89
CA ASN A 47 6.57 2.99 4.30
C ASN A 47 5.98 4.28 4.87
N LEU A 48 5.00 4.15 5.78
CA LEU A 48 4.41 5.29 6.51
C LEU A 48 5.45 6.02 7.36
N TYR A 49 6.36 5.29 8.01
CA TYR A 49 7.48 5.82 8.76
C TYR A 49 8.78 5.49 8.04
N LYS A 50 9.66 6.49 7.88
CA LYS A 50 10.89 6.35 7.09
C LYS A 50 12.10 5.93 7.93
N VAL A 51 12.04 6.15 9.23
CA VAL A 51 13.14 5.83 10.15
C VAL A 51 12.70 4.72 11.10
N ALA A 52 13.45 3.62 11.09
CA ALA A 52 13.28 2.46 11.95
C ALA A 52 14.57 2.18 12.77
N PRO A 53 14.51 1.42 13.87
CA PRO A 53 15.69 1.04 14.63
C PRO A 53 16.68 0.22 13.79
N ALA A 54 17.98 0.45 13.98
CA ALA A 54 19.04 -0.24 13.23
C ALA A 54 19.06 -1.76 13.47
N THR A 55 18.61 -2.21 14.64
CA THR A 55 18.49 -3.62 15.00
C THR A 55 17.23 -4.30 14.43
N GLY A 56 16.45 -3.59 13.62
CA GLY A 56 15.22 -4.08 13.01
C GLY A 56 13.96 -3.83 13.86
N GLY A 57 12.82 -4.19 13.29
CA GLY A 57 11.50 -4.01 13.88
C GLY A 57 10.85 -2.66 13.58
N ASN A 58 9.69 -2.41 14.20
CA ASN A 58 8.94 -1.18 14.02
C ASN A 58 9.52 -0.03 14.87
N PRO A 59 9.38 1.23 14.43
CA PRO A 59 9.73 2.38 15.25
C PRO A 59 8.94 2.41 16.56
N SER A 60 9.57 2.88 17.64
CA SER A 60 8.90 3.10 18.92
C SER A 60 7.90 4.26 18.82
N SER A 61 6.91 4.33 19.71
CA SER A 61 5.92 5.41 19.72
C SER A 61 6.57 6.80 19.75
N LYS A 62 7.64 6.96 20.54
CA LYS A 62 8.42 8.21 20.60
C LYS A 62 9.03 8.56 19.23
N LEU A 63 9.63 7.57 18.55
CA LEU A 63 10.23 7.75 17.24
C LEU A 63 9.17 8.02 16.16
N CYS A 64 7.99 7.39 16.25
CA CYS A 64 6.83 7.70 15.41
C CYS A 64 6.40 9.16 15.59
N SER A 65 6.19 9.62 16.83
CA SER A 65 5.73 10.99 17.10
C SER A 65 6.67 12.05 16.57
N ILE A 66 7.99 11.87 16.71
CA ILE A 66 8.99 12.83 16.22
C ILE A 66 8.95 12.96 14.69
N GLN A 67 8.77 11.85 13.97
CA GLN A 67 8.86 11.84 12.52
C GLN A 67 7.50 12.00 11.81
N PHE A 68 6.37 11.88 12.54
CA PHE A 68 5.02 11.78 11.97
C PHE A 68 4.70 12.89 10.94
N ASN A 69 4.80 14.17 11.33
CA ASN A 69 4.46 15.28 10.44
C ASN A 69 5.33 15.32 9.17
N LYS A 70 6.62 15.00 9.31
CA LYS A 70 7.54 14.96 8.17
C LYS A 70 7.26 13.78 7.26
N CYS A 71 6.93 12.62 7.82
CA CYS A 71 6.58 11.44 7.04
C CYS A 71 5.23 11.60 6.31
N ARG A 72 4.23 12.25 6.94
CA ARG A 72 2.97 12.60 6.28
C ARG A 72 3.20 13.53 5.08
N SER A 73 3.93 14.62 5.27
CA SER A 73 4.26 15.54 4.17
C SER A 73 5.10 14.86 3.07
N LEU A 74 5.99 13.93 3.43
CA LEU A 74 6.77 13.18 2.45
C LEU A 74 5.90 12.19 1.67
N LEU A 75 4.97 11.48 2.32
CA LEU A 75 4.03 10.58 1.65
C LEU A 75 3.15 11.35 0.65
N GLU A 76 2.66 12.53 1.02
CA GLU A 76 1.91 13.41 0.10
C GLU A 76 2.72 13.74 -1.15
N LYS A 77 3.99 14.12 -0.98
CA LYS A 77 4.91 14.39 -2.10
C LYS A 77 5.20 13.14 -2.92
N GLU A 78 5.37 11.98 -2.31
CA GLU A 78 5.55 10.71 -3.02
C GLU A 78 4.34 10.43 -3.91
N ILE A 79 3.12 10.57 -3.40
CA ILE A 79 1.90 10.36 -4.19
C ILE A 79 1.80 11.39 -5.32
N GLU A 80 2.14 12.66 -5.07
CA GLU A 80 2.14 13.73 -6.09
C GLU A 80 3.14 13.48 -7.21
N ILE A 81 4.36 13.05 -6.87
CA ILE A 81 5.46 12.78 -7.82
C ILE A 81 5.21 11.52 -8.63
N PHE A 82 4.85 10.42 -7.96
CA PHE A 82 4.68 9.13 -8.63
C PHE A 82 3.34 9.00 -9.33
N ALA A 83 2.39 9.87 -9.01
CA ALA A 83 1.13 9.94 -9.72
C ALA A 83 0.46 8.55 -9.87
N PRO A 84 0.26 7.78 -8.78
CA PRO A 84 -0.26 6.43 -8.90
C PRO A 84 -1.76 6.44 -9.26
N LYS A 85 -2.18 5.58 -10.20
CA LYS A 85 -3.62 5.34 -10.46
C LYS A 85 -4.33 4.72 -9.25
N ARG A 86 -3.61 3.90 -8.47
CA ARG A 86 -4.13 3.15 -7.31
C ARG A 86 -3.14 3.23 -6.15
N LEU A 87 -3.65 3.51 -4.96
CA LEU A 87 -2.91 3.52 -3.70
C LEU A 87 -3.51 2.46 -2.77
N LEU A 88 -2.70 1.49 -2.36
CA LEU A 88 -3.10 0.40 -1.48
C LEU A 88 -2.28 0.47 -0.19
N CYS A 89 -2.94 0.77 0.93
CA CYS A 89 -2.33 0.78 2.25
C CYS A 89 -2.57 -0.57 2.94
N LEU A 90 -1.50 -1.22 3.41
CA LEU A 90 -1.55 -2.53 4.06
C LEU A 90 -1.28 -2.41 5.57
N THR A 91 -1.66 -1.30 6.18
CA THR A 91 -1.36 -0.98 7.58
C THR A 91 -2.62 -0.82 8.42
N GLY A 92 -3.80 -1.04 7.83
CA GLY A 92 -5.10 -0.76 8.46
C GLY A 92 -5.20 0.68 8.97
N GLY A 93 -5.85 0.84 10.13
CA GLY A 93 -6.09 2.12 10.79
C GLY A 93 -4.85 3.01 10.99
N TRP A 94 -3.63 2.45 10.96
CA TRP A 94 -2.40 3.25 11.03
C TRP A 94 -2.21 4.19 9.83
N ALA A 95 -2.81 3.88 8.68
CA ALA A 95 -2.78 4.78 7.52
C ALA A 95 -3.69 6.01 7.70
N ILE A 96 -4.73 5.92 8.54
CA ILE A 96 -5.78 6.96 8.62
C ILE A 96 -5.20 8.34 8.97
N PRO A 97 -4.34 8.50 9.99
CA PRO A 97 -3.76 9.81 10.31
C PRO A 97 -2.83 10.36 9.22
N PHE A 98 -2.28 9.51 8.36
CA PHE A 98 -1.47 9.93 7.21
C PHE A 98 -2.32 10.38 6.02
N MET A 99 -3.54 9.85 5.91
CA MET A 99 -4.45 10.12 4.79
C MET A 99 -5.47 11.22 5.09
N GLU A 100 -5.42 11.80 6.28
CA GLU A 100 -6.42 12.74 6.79
C GLU A 100 -6.52 14.03 5.95
N ASN A 101 -5.44 14.48 5.32
CA ASN A 101 -5.46 15.60 4.36
C ASN A 101 -6.24 15.31 3.07
N PHE A 102 -6.58 14.05 2.82
CA PHE A 102 -7.38 13.64 1.66
C PHE A 102 -8.85 13.35 2.02
N SER A 103 -9.25 13.59 3.27
CA SER A 103 -10.65 13.59 3.69
C SER A 103 -11.41 14.75 3.03
N PRO A 104 -12.67 14.60 2.58
CA PRO A 104 -13.58 13.46 2.78
C PRO A 104 -13.50 12.36 1.70
N GLY A 105 -12.46 12.37 0.86
CA GLY A 105 -12.34 11.46 -0.29
C GLY A 105 -12.16 9.98 0.06
N ILE A 106 -11.88 9.66 1.32
CA ILE A 106 -11.71 8.29 1.84
C ILE A 106 -12.71 8.07 2.97
N LYS A 107 -13.48 6.98 2.89
CA LYS A 107 -14.53 6.65 3.85
C LYS A 107 -14.45 5.20 4.33
N PRO A 108 -14.90 4.90 5.56
CA PRO A 108 -15.02 3.53 6.04
C PRO A 108 -15.90 2.69 5.12
N VAL A 109 -15.58 1.40 5.00
CA VAL A 109 -16.43 0.42 4.34
C VAL A 109 -16.98 -0.58 5.36
N SER A 110 -18.21 -1.03 5.15
CA SER A 110 -18.84 -2.09 5.94
C SER A 110 -18.99 -3.37 5.11
N GLY A 111 -19.12 -4.51 5.80
CA GLY A 111 -19.30 -5.82 5.15
C GLY A 111 -18.02 -6.49 4.65
N TYR A 112 -16.84 -5.91 4.92
CA TYR A 112 -15.53 -6.46 4.59
C TYR A 112 -14.78 -6.84 5.87
N LYS A 113 -14.04 -7.94 5.83
CA LYS A 113 -13.27 -8.45 6.98
C LYS A 113 -11.93 -7.75 7.14
N TYR A 114 -11.31 -7.37 6.02
CA TYR A 114 -9.93 -6.87 5.98
C TYR A 114 -9.77 -5.51 5.31
N VAL A 115 -10.70 -5.09 4.45
CA VAL A 115 -10.73 -3.72 3.95
C VAL A 115 -11.47 -2.83 4.94
N GLU A 116 -10.82 -1.76 5.39
CA GLU A 116 -11.34 -0.86 6.44
C GLU A 116 -11.91 0.42 5.86
N SER A 117 -11.31 0.95 4.78
CA SER A 117 -11.74 2.21 4.15
C SER A 117 -11.35 2.25 2.68
N CYS A 118 -12.06 3.02 1.88
CA CYS A 118 -11.71 3.27 0.48
C CYS A 118 -12.23 4.62 -0.02
N GLY A 119 -11.78 5.00 -1.21
CA GLY A 119 -12.39 6.10 -1.94
C GLY A 119 -11.51 6.59 -3.08
N THR A 120 -11.68 7.84 -3.46
CA THR A 120 -10.95 8.48 -4.56
C THR A 120 -10.43 9.82 -4.11
N ILE A 121 -9.14 10.06 -4.39
CA ILE A 121 -8.47 11.32 -4.08
C ILE A 121 -7.96 11.93 -5.38
N ASN A 122 -8.05 13.25 -5.51
CA ASN A 122 -7.64 13.97 -6.71
C ASN A 122 -6.40 14.80 -6.42
N PHE A 123 -5.36 14.60 -7.22
CA PHE A 123 -4.20 15.50 -7.24
C PHE A 123 -4.21 16.31 -8.53
N LYS A 124 -3.77 17.58 -8.44
CA LYS A 124 -3.65 18.46 -9.61
C LYS A 124 -2.78 17.84 -10.71
N SER A 125 -1.74 17.07 -10.32
CA SER A 125 -0.77 16.47 -11.23
C SER A 125 -1.21 15.16 -11.89
N ASN A 126 -2.21 14.45 -11.35
CA ASN A 126 -2.45 13.04 -11.69
C ASN A 126 -3.93 12.65 -11.86
N GLY A 127 -4.86 13.59 -11.70
CA GLY A 127 -6.29 13.24 -11.71
C GLY A 127 -6.66 12.31 -10.54
N ALA A 128 -7.54 11.35 -10.80
CA ALA A 128 -8.22 10.56 -9.78
C ALA A 128 -7.49 9.26 -9.39
N THR A 129 -6.89 9.23 -8.20
CA THR A 129 -6.28 8.05 -7.59
C THR A 129 -7.31 7.27 -6.76
N THR A 130 -7.50 5.97 -7.05
CA THR A 130 -8.28 5.07 -6.18
C THR A 130 -7.48 4.71 -4.94
N VAL A 131 -8.05 4.85 -3.74
CA VAL A 131 -7.40 4.51 -2.48
C VAL A 131 -8.13 3.35 -1.80
N VAL A 132 -7.38 2.38 -1.31
CA VAL A 132 -7.87 1.29 -0.46
C VAL A 132 -6.98 1.16 0.77
N ILE A 133 -7.59 1.16 1.95
CA ILE A 133 -6.92 0.91 3.23
C ILE A 133 -7.39 -0.45 3.74
N ALA A 134 -6.46 -1.39 3.83
CA ALA A 134 -6.69 -2.74 4.31
C ALA A 134 -5.74 -3.10 5.45
N ALA A 135 -6.19 -3.99 6.31
CA ALA A 135 -5.41 -4.49 7.44
C ALA A 135 -4.17 -5.26 6.95
N HIS A 136 -3.08 -5.24 7.71
CA HIS A 136 -1.81 -5.88 7.32
C HIS A 136 -1.96 -7.40 7.07
N PRO A 137 -1.50 -7.97 5.94
CA PRO A 137 -1.87 -9.32 5.51
C PRO A 137 -1.33 -10.47 6.38
N GLN A 138 -0.32 -10.22 7.22
CA GLN A 138 0.25 -11.26 8.09
C GLN A 138 -0.80 -11.86 9.04
N GLY A 139 -0.87 -13.19 9.07
CA GLY A 139 -1.82 -13.96 9.88
C GLY A 139 -3.26 -13.96 9.37
N LYS A 140 -3.51 -13.46 8.15
CA LYS A 140 -4.85 -13.36 7.55
C LYS A 140 -5.03 -14.35 6.42
N THR A 141 -6.29 -14.66 6.09
CA THR A 141 -6.63 -15.51 4.96
C THR A 141 -6.39 -14.75 3.65
N GLU A 142 -5.29 -15.04 2.96
CA GLU A 142 -4.83 -14.29 1.78
C GLU A 142 -5.89 -14.20 0.68
N ILE A 143 -6.57 -15.30 0.35
CA ILE A 143 -7.60 -15.29 -0.71
C ILE A 143 -8.76 -14.35 -0.40
N VAL A 144 -9.20 -14.30 0.86
CA VAL A 144 -10.26 -13.38 1.29
C VAL A 144 -9.74 -11.95 1.20
N TRP A 145 -8.54 -11.69 1.73
CA TRP A 145 -7.90 -10.37 1.68
C TRP A 145 -7.78 -9.83 0.25
N VAL A 146 -7.27 -10.64 -0.67
CA VAL A 146 -7.10 -10.26 -2.08
C VAL A 146 -8.47 -10.04 -2.74
N ASN A 147 -9.45 -10.92 -2.51
CA ASN A 147 -10.79 -10.77 -3.08
C ASN A 147 -11.44 -9.46 -2.68
N GLU A 148 -11.37 -9.09 -1.40
CA GLU A 148 -11.95 -7.85 -0.89
C GLU A 148 -11.30 -6.61 -1.51
N VAL A 149 -9.96 -6.58 -1.57
CA VAL A 149 -9.20 -5.47 -2.17
C VAL A 149 -9.55 -5.32 -3.66
N ILE A 150 -9.55 -6.42 -4.41
CA ILE A 150 -9.89 -6.39 -5.84
C ILE A 150 -11.33 -5.90 -6.06
N ASN A 151 -12.28 -6.42 -5.27
CA ASN A 151 -13.68 -6.02 -5.41
C ASN A 151 -13.87 -4.52 -5.16
N ILE A 152 -13.26 -3.98 -4.09
CA ILE A 152 -13.34 -2.56 -3.77
C ILE A 152 -12.70 -1.70 -4.86
N ILE A 153 -11.52 -2.08 -5.37
CA ILE A 153 -10.87 -1.35 -6.47
C ILE A 153 -11.80 -1.29 -7.68
N ASN A 154 -12.36 -2.42 -8.09
CA ASN A 154 -13.26 -2.50 -9.25
C ASN A 154 -14.55 -1.69 -9.05
N VAL A 155 -15.12 -1.69 -7.85
CA VAL A 155 -16.31 -0.86 -7.52
C VAL A 155 -15.96 0.62 -7.64
N GLN A 156 -14.84 1.05 -7.06
CA GLN A 156 -14.42 2.46 -7.11
C GLN A 156 -14.13 2.91 -8.54
N GLU A 157 -13.54 2.05 -9.37
CA GLU A 157 -13.21 2.40 -10.77
C GLU A 157 -14.41 2.43 -11.71
N ARG A 158 -15.49 1.67 -11.41
CA ARG A 158 -16.75 1.75 -12.18
C ARG A 158 -17.58 3.00 -11.88
N ASN A 159 -17.36 3.62 -10.72
CA ASN A 159 -18.12 4.77 -10.25
C ASN A 159 -17.43 6.12 -10.57
N LYS A 160 -16.31 6.10 -11.30
CA LYS A 160 -15.60 7.28 -11.82
C LYS A 160 -16.13 7.66 -13.19
#